data_AF-A0A6H5IMZ8-F1
#
_entry.id   AF-A0A6H5IMZ8-F1
#
_cell.length_a   1.000
_cell.length_b   1.000
_cell.length_c   1.000
_cell.angle_alpha   90.00
_cell.angle_beta   90.00
_cell.angle_gamma   90.00
#
_symmetry.space_group_name_H-M   'P 1'
#
loop_
_entity.id
_entity.type
_entity.pdbx_description
1 polymer ?
#
loop_
_entity_poly.entity_id
_entity_poly.type
_entity_poly.pdbx_seq_one_letter_code
_entity_poly.pdbx_strand_id
1 'polypeptide(L)'
;MCLILMSRISIKIPTRIDQKVVQPFKNLLVLDFEATCIQNKILKPQEIIEFPCLVVSTEDWQVKDAFHEYVKPRVNPELSEFCTELTGIMQETIEDEENFPQVFDKFNQWIDEGEYFRDKTESTFVTCGNWDLKVMLRQQCELENIPVPEYMKEWIDIKRTFYAATNYYPRSLKDMLRHFNMEFQGRSHCGIDDTHNLVRIIQMLAIKHKASFVIPEKLEWDFSE
;
A
#
# COMPACT_ATOMS: atom_id res chain seq x y z
N MET A 1 -66.64 31.65 2.43
CA MET A 1 -65.56 32.15 3.31
C MET A 1 -65.30 31.10 4.38
N CYS A 2 -64.19 30.36 4.27
CA CYS A 2 -63.23 30.07 5.34
C CYS A 2 -62.25 29.00 4.81
N LEU A 3 -61.08 29.42 4.33
CA LEU A 3 -59.94 28.54 4.08
C LEU A 3 -59.24 28.31 5.43
N ILE A 4 -59.18 27.06 5.89
CA ILE A 4 -58.31 26.68 7.01
C ILE A 4 -56.99 26.18 6.40
N LEU A 5 -55.98 27.05 6.43
CA LEU A 5 -54.58 26.71 6.19
C LEU A 5 -54.09 25.88 7.39
N MET A 6 -53.84 24.59 7.22
CA MET A 6 -52.98 23.85 8.15
C MET A 6 -51.56 23.84 7.60
N SER A 7 -50.73 24.67 8.20
CA SER A 7 -49.30 24.79 7.97
C SER A 7 -48.61 23.46 8.24
N ARG A 8 -48.00 22.86 7.21
CA ARG A 8 -47.02 21.80 7.39
C ARG A 8 -45.77 22.42 8.00
N ILE A 9 -45.54 22.16 9.28
CA ILE A 9 -44.23 22.41 9.91
C ILE A 9 -43.29 21.35 9.33
N SER A 10 -42.60 21.69 8.23
CA SER A 10 -41.45 20.93 7.79
C SER A 10 -40.31 21.21 8.77
N ILE A 11 -40.11 20.29 9.72
CA ILE A 11 -38.89 20.22 10.51
C ILE A 11 -37.76 19.97 9.50
N LYS A 12 -36.99 21.00 9.15
CA LYS A 12 -35.72 20.84 8.46
C LYS A 12 -34.77 20.18 9.44
N ILE A 13 -34.67 18.84 9.36
CA ILE A 13 -33.55 18.10 9.94
C ILE A 13 -32.30 18.68 9.26
N PRO A 14 -31.33 19.22 10.00
CA PRO A 14 -30.09 19.65 9.37
C PRO A 14 -29.44 18.42 8.77
N THR A 15 -29.35 18.37 7.44
CA THR A 15 -28.41 17.49 6.74
C THR A 15 -27.05 17.78 7.33
N ARG A 16 -26.54 16.85 8.15
CA ARG A 16 -25.19 16.87 8.69
C ARG A 16 -24.28 17.09 7.47
N ILE A 17 -23.63 18.26 7.39
CA ILE A 17 -22.62 18.50 6.36
C ILE A 17 -21.52 17.49 6.69
N ASP A 18 -21.42 16.42 5.90
CA ASP A 18 -20.40 15.40 6.06
C ASP A 18 -19.07 16.08 5.74
N GLN A 19 -18.40 16.63 6.75
CA GLN A 19 -17.15 17.35 6.58
C GLN A 19 -16.11 16.37 6.06
N LYS A 20 -15.69 16.56 4.80
CA LYS A 20 -14.62 15.79 4.19
C LYS A 20 -13.33 16.04 4.98
N VAL A 21 -12.66 14.97 5.39
CA VAL A 21 -11.34 15.06 6.01
C VAL A 21 -10.35 15.47 4.94
N VAL A 22 -9.71 16.62 5.14
CA VAL A 22 -8.65 17.12 4.26
C VAL A 22 -7.42 16.24 4.46
N GLN A 23 -6.95 15.65 3.37
CA GLN A 23 -5.77 14.80 3.37
C GLN A 23 -4.51 15.63 3.10
N PRO A 24 -3.37 15.28 3.71
CA PRO A 24 -2.10 16.01 3.49
C PRO A 24 -1.46 15.72 2.13
N PHE A 25 -1.85 14.61 1.49
CA PHE A 25 -1.34 14.17 0.19
C PHE A 25 -2.47 14.10 -0.82
N LYS A 26 -2.20 14.40 -2.09
CA LYS A 26 -3.18 14.20 -3.20
C LYS A 26 -3.31 12.73 -3.59
N ASN A 27 -2.21 11.96 -3.49
CA ASN A 27 -2.20 10.54 -3.82
C ASN A 27 -1.54 9.70 -2.72
N LEU A 28 -1.97 8.44 -2.64
CA LEU A 28 -1.34 7.38 -1.86
C LEU A 28 -0.79 6.33 -2.83
N LEU A 29 0.51 6.06 -2.77
CA LEU A 29 1.16 5.00 -3.54
C LEU A 29 1.20 3.74 -2.69
N VAL A 30 0.27 2.82 -2.95
CA VAL A 30 0.11 1.59 -2.20
C VAL A 30 1.03 0.53 -2.77
N LEU A 31 1.90 -0.05 -1.95
CA LEU A 31 2.99 -0.94 -2.38
C LEU A 31 3.07 -2.17 -1.48
N ASP A 32 3.35 -3.33 -2.08
CA ASP A 32 3.56 -4.61 -1.40
C ASP A 32 4.53 -5.49 -2.21
N PHE A 33 5.77 -5.66 -1.74
CA PHE A 33 6.75 -6.47 -2.48
C PHE A 33 6.57 -7.95 -2.21
N GLU A 34 6.79 -8.78 -3.23
CA GLU A 34 7.15 -10.18 -3.00
C GLU A 34 8.67 -10.37 -3.18
N ALA A 35 9.25 -11.29 -2.41
CA ALA A 35 10.68 -11.57 -2.45
C ALA A 35 10.99 -13.07 -2.40
N THR A 36 12.18 -13.43 -2.88
CA THR A 36 12.72 -14.79 -2.74
C THR A 36 12.73 -15.22 -1.27
N CYS A 37 12.27 -16.44 -1.00
CA CYS A 37 12.21 -17.01 0.33
C CYS A 37 12.39 -18.52 0.33
N ILE A 38 12.68 -19.09 1.51
CA ILE A 38 12.80 -20.53 1.74
C ILE A 38 12.05 -20.92 3.01
N GLN A 39 11.64 -22.19 3.09
CA GLN A 39 10.91 -22.68 4.25
C GLN A 39 11.80 -22.69 5.51
N ASN A 40 11.24 -22.24 6.63
CA ASN A 40 11.81 -22.32 7.99
C ASN A 40 13.18 -21.61 8.19
N LYS A 41 13.63 -20.78 7.24
CA LYS A 41 14.89 -20.04 7.32
C LYS A 41 14.77 -18.70 6.58
N ILE A 42 15.61 -17.75 6.94
CA ILE A 42 15.76 -16.50 6.19
C ILE A 42 16.77 -16.75 5.08
N LEU A 43 16.33 -16.65 3.83
CA LEU A 43 17.23 -16.64 2.67
C LEU A 43 18.07 -15.37 2.71
N LYS A 44 19.38 -15.46 2.46
CA LYS A 44 20.27 -14.29 2.44
C LYS A 44 21.19 -14.33 1.21
N PRO A 45 21.12 -13.34 0.31
CA PRO A 45 20.16 -12.23 0.31
C PRO A 45 18.73 -12.72 -0.03
N GLN A 46 17.71 -12.00 0.45
CA GLN A 46 16.40 -12.01 -0.20
C GLN A 46 16.46 -11.02 -1.37
N GLU A 47 15.68 -11.28 -2.42
CA GLU A 47 15.63 -10.45 -3.62
C GLU A 47 14.18 -10.21 -4.01
N ILE A 48 13.82 -8.98 -4.39
CA ILE A 48 12.47 -8.63 -4.87
C ILE A 48 12.19 -9.40 -6.16
N ILE A 49 11.00 -10.01 -6.26
CA ILE A 49 10.54 -10.78 -7.42
C ILE A 49 9.19 -10.30 -7.98
N GLU A 50 8.46 -9.46 -7.26
CA GLU A 50 7.26 -8.75 -7.74
C GLU A 50 7.26 -7.32 -7.17
N PHE A 51 6.99 -6.34 -8.03
CA PHE A 51 6.97 -4.92 -7.70
C PHE A 51 5.64 -4.27 -8.15
N PRO A 52 4.57 -4.40 -7.36
CA PRO A 52 3.32 -3.69 -7.57
C PRO A 52 3.30 -2.35 -6.83
N CYS A 53 2.72 -1.33 -7.46
CA CYS A 53 2.40 -0.06 -6.83
C CYS A 53 1.15 0.55 -7.46
N LEU A 54 0.11 0.83 -6.65
CA LEU A 54 -1.13 1.44 -7.09
C LEU A 54 -1.26 2.89 -6.60
N VAL A 55 -1.59 3.81 -7.49
CA VAL A 55 -1.83 5.22 -7.14
C VAL A 55 -3.30 5.41 -6.81
N VAL A 56 -3.60 5.77 -5.56
CA VAL A 56 -4.96 6.07 -5.09
C VAL A 56 -5.12 7.57 -4.88
N SER A 57 -6.06 8.20 -5.56
CA SER A 57 -6.38 9.62 -5.33
C SER A 57 -7.10 9.80 -4.00
N THR A 58 -6.68 10.77 -3.18
CA THR A 58 -7.37 11.12 -1.94
C THR A 58 -8.61 12.00 -2.16
N GLU A 59 -8.84 12.43 -3.40
CA GLU A 59 -10.03 13.19 -3.78
C GLU A 59 -11.27 12.29 -3.85
N ASP A 60 -11.15 11.15 -4.54
CA ASP A 60 -12.27 10.23 -4.82
C ASP A 60 -12.01 8.77 -4.41
N TRP A 61 -10.84 8.49 -3.83
CA TRP A 61 -10.40 7.18 -3.36
C TRP A 61 -10.36 6.10 -4.44
N GLN A 62 -10.25 6.51 -5.71
CA GLN A 62 -10.11 5.60 -6.84
C GLN A 62 -8.64 5.37 -7.19
N VAL A 63 -8.34 4.18 -7.73
CA VAL A 63 -7.06 3.91 -8.38
C VAL A 63 -6.98 4.74 -9.67
N LYS A 64 -5.90 5.49 -9.84
CA LYS A 64 -5.66 6.37 -10.99
C LYS A 64 -4.57 5.86 -11.92
N ASP A 65 -3.63 5.11 -11.37
CA ASP A 65 -2.54 4.53 -12.13
C ASP A 65 -1.97 3.31 -11.40
N ALA A 66 -1.20 2.50 -12.11
CA ALA A 66 -0.60 1.28 -11.63
C ALA A 66 0.77 1.02 -12.27
N PHE A 67 1.74 0.67 -11.44
CA PHE A 67 2.98 0.03 -11.85
C PHE A 67 2.95 -1.42 -11.36
N HIS A 68 3.30 -2.37 -12.23
CA HIS A 68 3.42 -3.78 -11.86
C HIS A 68 4.43 -4.44 -12.78
N GLU A 69 5.51 -4.92 -12.19
CA GLU A 69 6.56 -5.65 -12.90
C GLU A 69 6.99 -6.85 -12.05
N TYR A 70 7.30 -7.96 -12.71
CA TYR A 70 8.04 -9.05 -12.10
C TYR A 70 9.54 -8.77 -12.20
N VAL A 71 10.33 -9.37 -11.30
CA VAL A 71 11.77 -9.11 -11.23
C VAL A 71 12.53 -10.42 -11.22
N LYS A 72 13.52 -10.54 -12.11
CA LYS A 72 14.45 -11.66 -12.11
C LYS A 72 15.54 -11.49 -11.06
N PRO A 73 15.61 -12.34 -10.02
CA PRO A 73 16.69 -12.32 -9.04
C PRO A 73 18.01 -12.78 -9.67
N ARG A 74 19.12 -12.22 -9.21
CA ARG A 74 20.47 -12.47 -9.74
C ARG A 74 21.28 -13.42 -8.86
N VAL A 75 21.11 -13.36 -7.54
CA VAL A 75 21.90 -14.17 -6.59
C VAL A 75 21.25 -15.54 -6.36
N ASN A 76 19.93 -15.57 -6.21
CA ASN A 76 19.14 -16.80 -6.08
C ASN A 76 18.11 -16.86 -7.22
N PRO A 77 18.54 -17.10 -8.48
CA PRO A 77 17.68 -17.04 -9.66
C PRO A 77 16.60 -18.14 -9.70
N GLU A 78 16.83 -19.26 -9.01
CA GLU A 78 15.90 -20.38 -8.90
C GLU A 78 15.02 -20.20 -7.66
N LEU A 79 13.71 -20.07 -7.86
CA LEU A 79 12.74 -20.01 -6.78
C LEU A 79 12.67 -21.36 -6.05
N SER A 80 12.60 -21.31 -4.73
CA SER A 80 12.30 -22.51 -3.97
C SER A 80 10.84 -22.91 -4.16
N GLU A 81 10.54 -24.20 -4.03
CA GLU A 81 9.16 -24.72 -4.04
C GLU A 81 8.27 -23.96 -3.05
N PHE A 82 8.79 -23.69 -1.84
CA PHE A 82 8.08 -22.90 -0.85
C PHE A 82 7.80 -21.47 -1.32
N CYS A 83 8.72 -20.83 -2.03
CA CYS A 83 8.51 -19.48 -2.55
C CYS A 83 7.38 -19.47 -3.57
N THR A 84 7.42 -20.40 -4.53
CA THR A 84 6.37 -20.55 -5.55
C THR A 84 5.01 -20.90 -4.94
N GLU A 85 4.97 -21.81 -3.95
CA GLU A 85 3.74 -22.12 -3.22
C GLU A 85 3.22 -20.93 -2.41
N LEU A 86 4.11 -20.16 -1.80
CA LEU A 86 3.72 -19.00 -1.00
C LEU A 86 3.20 -17.90 -1.89
N THR A 87 3.97 -17.46 -2.90
CA THR A 87 3.66 -16.26 -3.70
C THR A 87 2.80 -16.54 -4.93
N GLY A 88 2.84 -17.78 -5.42
CA GLY A 88 2.18 -18.17 -6.68
C GLY A 88 2.98 -17.81 -7.93
N ILE A 89 4.16 -17.22 -7.75
CA ILE A 89 5.06 -16.87 -8.84
C ILE A 89 5.81 -18.13 -9.27
N MET A 90 5.61 -18.50 -10.53
CA MET A 90 6.26 -19.64 -11.15
C MET A 90 7.64 -19.23 -11.67
N GLN A 91 8.58 -20.17 -11.78
CA GLN A 91 9.92 -19.88 -12.28
C GLN A 91 9.86 -19.26 -13.70
N GLU A 92 8.98 -19.79 -14.54
CA GLU A 92 8.75 -19.34 -15.90
C GLU A 92 8.17 -17.90 -15.97
N THR A 93 7.61 -17.40 -14.86
CA THR A 93 7.11 -16.02 -14.78
C THR A 93 8.23 -15.01 -14.64
N ILE A 94 9.38 -15.40 -14.06
CA ILE A 94 10.47 -14.46 -13.75
C ILE A 94 11.75 -14.73 -14.55
N GLU A 95 11.83 -15.85 -15.27
CA GLU A 95 13.07 -16.27 -15.93
C GLU A 95 13.48 -15.38 -17.10
N ASP A 96 12.51 -14.75 -17.77
CA ASP A 96 12.74 -13.84 -18.90
C ASP A 96 12.55 -12.36 -18.52
N GLU A 97 12.28 -12.08 -17.25
CA GLU A 97 12.05 -10.73 -16.74
C GLU A 97 13.35 -9.96 -16.54
N GLU A 98 13.21 -8.65 -16.45
CA GLU A 98 14.30 -7.76 -16.12
C GLU A 98 14.73 -7.90 -14.65
N ASN A 99 16.00 -7.60 -14.38
CA ASN A 99 16.50 -7.58 -13.01
C ASN A 99 16.16 -6.25 -12.31
N PHE A 100 16.34 -6.24 -10.98
CA PHE A 100 15.94 -5.11 -10.15
C PHE A 100 16.42 -3.74 -10.62
N PRO A 101 17.71 -3.51 -10.99
CA PRO A 101 18.13 -2.21 -11.50
C PRO A 101 17.28 -1.67 -12.67
N GLN A 102 16.95 -2.51 -13.64
CA GLN A 102 16.17 -2.11 -14.81
C GLN A 102 14.70 -1.83 -14.45
N VAL A 103 14.10 -2.71 -13.65
CA VAL A 103 12.72 -2.52 -13.17
C VAL A 103 12.61 -1.28 -12.27
N PHE A 104 13.64 -1.03 -11.45
CA PHE A 104 13.68 0.14 -10.59
C PHE A 104 13.86 1.44 -11.38
N ASP A 105 14.66 1.44 -12.45
CA ASP A 105 14.75 2.58 -13.36
C ASP A 105 13.41 2.87 -14.04
N LYS A 106 12.68 1.84 -14.50
CA LYS A 106 11.31 1.99 -15.01
C LYS A 106 10.36 2.55 -13.95
N PHE A 107 10.45 2.06 -12.71
CA PHE A 107 9.64 2.57 -11.61
C PHE A 107 9.92 4.05 -11.36
N ASN A 108 11.18 4.46 -11.32
CA ASN A 108 11.57 5.86 -11.12
C ASN A 108 11.10 6.75 -12.28
N GLN A 109 11.20 6.27 -13.53
CA GLN A 109 10.66 6.95 -14.69
C GLN A 109 9.14 7.13 -14.59
N TRP A 110 8.42 6.08 -14.20
CA TRP A 110 6.97 6.15 -13.99
C TRP A 110 6.58 7.14 -12.87
N ILE A 111 7.37 7.20 -11.79
CA ILE A 111 7.21 8.21 -10.73
C ILE A 111 7.36 9.64 -11.28
N ASP A 112 8.40 9.88 -12.09
CA ASP A 112 8.70 11.19 -12.66
C ASP A 112 7.64 11.62 -13.68
N GLU A 113 7.20 10.72 -14.56
CA GLU A 113 6.16 10.96 -15.56
C GLU A 113 4.80 11.26 -14.93
N GLY A 114 4.47 10.57 -13.83
CA GLY A 114 3.26 10.81 -13.05
C GLY A 114 3.32 12.05 -12.16
N GLU A 115 4.49 12.69 -12.06
CA GLU A 115 4.77 13.86 -11.21
C GLU A 115 4.45 13.61 -9.72
N TYR A 116 4.48 12.35 -9.27
CA TYR A 116 3.93 11.94 -7.97
C TYR A 116 4.68 12.51 -6.77
N PHE A 117 5.92 12.95 -6.93
CA PHE A 117 6.74 13.53 -5.86
C PHE A 117 7.36 14.89 -6.23
N ARG A 118 6.69 15.67 -7.10
CA ARG A 118 7.13 17.05 -7.44
C ARG A 118 7.22 17.94 -6.20
N ASP A 119 6.30 17.78 -5.25
CA ASP A 119 6.35 18.40 -3.93
C ASP A 119 5.89 17.45 -2.83
N LYS A 120 6.13 17.82 -1.57
CA LYS A 120 5.86 16.98 -0.39
C LYS A 120 4.37 16.70 -0.14
N THR A 121 3.46 17.40 -0.83
CA THR A 121 2.00 17.26 -0.70
C THR A 121 1.38 16.49 -1.87
N GLU A 122 2.17 16.14 -2.89
CA GLU A 122 1.66 15.36 -4.01
C GLU A 122 1.32 13.94 -3.57
N SER A 123 2.30 13.20 -3.04
CA SER A 123 2.08 11.80 -2.68
C SER A 123 2.90 11.31 -1.49
N THR A 124 2.52 10.14 -0.98
CA THR A 124 3.31 9.34 -0.04
C THR A 124 3.07 7.85 -0.28
N PHE A 125 4.01 7.00 0.14
CA PHE A 125 3.82 5.55 0.10
C PHE A 125 2.95 5.04 1.25
N VAL A 126 2.23 3.95 1.02
CA VAL A 126 1.48 3.20 2.01
C VAL A 126 1.81 1.72 1.89
N THR A 127 2.20 1.09 2.99
CA THR A 127 2.57 -0.34 3.07
C THR A 127 1.86 -1.04 4.23
N CYS A 128 1.83 -2.38 4.23
CA CYS A 128 1.29 -3.19 5.33
C CYS A 128 2.34 -3.56 6.38
N GLY A 129 2.87 -2.56 7.06
CA GLY A 129 3.99 -2.72 8.00
C GLY A 129 5.27 -2.11 7.44
N ASN A 130 6.41 -2.43 8.06
CA ASN A 130 7.68 -1.78 7.72
C ASN A 130 8.60 -2.62 6.84
N TRP A 131 8.25 -3.87 6.55
CA TRP A 131 9.18 -4.79 5.91
C TRP A 131 9.55 -4.32 4.49
N ASP A 132 8.59 -3.89 3.68
CA ASP A 132 8.80 -3.50 2.27
C ASP A 132 9.86 -2.41 2.10
N LEU A 133 9.66 -1.23 2.71
CA LEU A 133 10.53 -0.07 2.50
C LEU A 133 11.69 0.00 3.49
N LYS A 134 11.50 -0.42 4.75
CA LYS A 134 12.57 -0.37 5.77
C LYS A 134 13.60 -1.47 5.59
N VAL A 135 13.16 -2.65 5.14
CA VAL A 135 13.99 -3.87 5.09
C VAL A 135 14.25 -4.27 3.65
N MET A 136 13.22 -4.64 2.89
CA MET A 136 13.38 -5.29 1.60
C MET A 136 13.99 -4.36 0.55
N LEU A 137 13.40 -3.19 0.30
CA LEU A 137 13.94 -2.19 -0.63
C LEU A 137 15.37 -1.79 -0.27
N ARG A 138 15.63 -1.53 1.02
CA ARG A 138 16.96 -1.14 1.50
C ARG A 138 17.99 -2.23 1.20
N GLN A 139 17.68 -3.50 1.49
CA GLN A 139 18.58 -4.63 1.24
C GLN A 139 18.80 -4.87 -0.25
N GLN A 140 17.74 -4.77 -1.06
CA GLN A 140 17.86 -4.91 -2.52
C GLN A 140 18.71 -3.79 -3.13
N CYS A 141 18.49 -2.54 -2.72
CA CYS A 141 19.30 -1.39 -3.13
C CYS A 141 20.76 -1.55 -2.69
N GLU A 142 21.02 -2.04 -1.47
CA GLU A 142 22.38 -2.33 -0.99
C GLU A 142 23.04 -3.43 -1.82
N LEU A 143 22.31 -4.51 -2.16
CA LEU A 143 22.80 -5.60 -2.99
C LEU A 143 23.21 -5.13 -4.40
N GLU A 144 22.44 -4.21 -4.98
CA GLU A 144 22.67 -3.70 -6.35
C GLU A 144 23.54 -2.44 -6.39
N ASN A 145 24.00 -1.95 -5.23
CA ASN A 145 24.75 -0.69 -5.09
C ASN A 145 24.00 0.53 -5.67
N ILE A 146 22.68 0.58 -5.44
CA ILE A 146 21.78 1.67 -5.83
C ILE A 146 21.36 2.45 -4.57
N PRO A 147 21.40 3.79 -4.59
CA PRO A 147 20.88 4.57 -3.46
C PRO A 147 19.35 4.50 -3.40
N VAL A 148 18.78 4.33 -2.20
CA VAL A 148 17.33 4.45 -2.00
C VAL A 148 16.89 5.92 -2.25
N PRO A 149 15.92 6.17 -3.16
CA PRO A 149 15.40 7.50 -3.43
C PRO A 149 14.78 8.14 -2.19
N GLU A 150 14.89 9.46 -2.06
CA GLU A 150 14.40 10.18 -0.87
C GLU A 150 12.89 10.00 -0.64
N TYR A 151 12.10 9.95 -1.71
CA TYR A 151 10.65 9.77 -1.62
C TYR A 151 10.22 8.38 -1.12
N MET A 152 11.12 7.38 -1.08
CA MET A 152 10.83 6.03 -0.55
C MET A 152 11.34 5.85 0.89
N LYS A 153 11.89 6.90 1.53
CA LYS A 153 12.43 6.82 2.90
C LYS A 153 11.39 7.15 3.98
N GLU A 154 10.23 7.64 3.59
CA GLU A 154 9.11 7.92 4.47
C GLU A 154 7.83 7.34 3.87
N TRP A 155 7.02 6.70 4.71
CA TRP A 155 5.79 6.04 4.28
C TRP A 155 4.79 5.96 5.45
N ILE A 156 3.56 5.61 5.10
CA ILE A 156 2.49 5.30 6.04
C ILE A 156 2.43 3.78 6.22
N ASP A 157 2.64 3.31 7.45
CA ASP A 157 2.22 1.97 7.84
C ASP A 157 0.70 1.98 8.07
N ILE A 158 -0.04 1.36 7.16
CA ILE A 158 -1.51 1.31 7.20
C ILE A 158 -2.05 0.74 8.52
N LYS A 159 -1.28 -0.12 9.21
CA LYS A 159 -1.69 -0.71 10.49
C LYS A 159 -1.82 0.36 11.58
N ARG A 160 -1.01 1.42 11.52
CA ARG A 160 -1.08 2.57 12.43
C ARG A 160 -2.31 3.43 12.13
N THR A 161 -2.56 3.72 10.85
CA THR A 161 -3.78 4.43 10.44
C THR A 161 -5.02 3.65 10.82
N PHE A 162 -4.99 2.33 10.64
CA PHE A 162 -6.07 1.43 11.04
C PHE A 162 -6.33 1.51 12.55
N TYR A 163 -5.28 1.41 13.37
CA TYR A 163 -5.39 1.56 14.81
C TYR A 163 -5.96 2.92 15.22
N ALA A 164 -5.44 4.01 14.66
CA ALA A 164 -5.92 5.36 14.96
C ALA A 164 -7.42 5.54 14.63
N ALA A 165 -7.90 4.89 13.57
CA ALA A 165 -9.29 5.02 13.09
C ALA A 165 -10.28 4.04 13.75
N THR A 166 -9.80 2.94 14.32
CA THR A 166 -10.66 1.84 14.82
C THR A 166 -10.42 1.46 16.28
N ASN A 167 -9.34 1.95 16.89
CA ASN A 167 -8.84 1.53 18.20
C ASN A 167 -8.51 0.03 18.28
N TYR A 168 -8.21 -0.60 17.14
CA TYR A 168 -7.80 -2.01 17.02
C TYR A 168 -6.49 -2.11 16.25
N TYR A 169 -5.46 -2.73 16.83
CA TYR A 169 -4.18 -2.90 16.15
C TYR A 169 -4.18 -4.22 15.37
N PRO A 170 -4.20 -4.19 14.02
CA PRO A 170 -4.31 -5.41 13.23
C PRO A 170 -2.99 -6.18 13.21
N ARG A 171 -3.06 -7.50 13.07
CA ARG A 171 -1.85 -8.34 12.90
C ARG A 171 -1.38 -8.39 11.44
N SER A 172 -2.31 -8.45 10.49
CA SER A 172 -2.04 -8.59 9.06
C SER A 172 -3.12 -7.94 8.19
N LEU A 173 -2.88 -7.88 6.88
CA LEU A 173 -3.85 -7.49 5.86
C LEU A 173 -5.20 -8.22 6.01
N LYS A 174 -5.17 -9.55 6.12
CA LYS A 174 -6.37 -10.38 6.34
C LYS A 174 -7.06 -10.11 7.69
N ASP A 175 -6.35 -9.63 8.70
CA ASP A 175 -6.94 -9.23 9.99
C ASP A 175 -7.76 -7.94 9.84
N MET A 176 -7.24 -6.96 9.09
CA MET A 176 -7.96 -5.73 8.76
C MET A 176 -9.23 -6.00 7.95
N LEU A 177 -9.13 -6.83 6.91
CA LEU A 177 -10.30 -7.22 6.11
C LEU A 177 -11.37 -7.91 6.96
N ARG A 178 -10.99 -8.88 7.79
CA ARG A 178 -11.92 -9.57 8.70
C ARG A 178 -12.58 -8.62 9.69
N HIS A 179 -11.84 -7.64 10.23
CA HIS A 179 -12.41 -6.62 11.11
C HIS A 179 -13.51 -5.80 10.41
N PHE A 180 -13.36 -5.54 9.11
CA PHE A 180 -14.39 -4.88 8.30
C PHE A 180 -15.45 -5.82 7.70
N ASN A 181 -15.45 -7.11 8.05
CA ASN A 181 -16.30 -8.14 7.43
C ASN A 181 -16.13 -8.22 5.90
N MET A 182 -14.91 -8.05 5.42
CA MET A 182 -14.54 -8.14 4.02
C MET A 182 -13.75 -9.43 3.78
N GLU A 183 -14.00 -10.06 2.64
CA GLU A 183 -13.21 -11.19 2.17
C GLU A 183 -11.99 -10.70 1.39
N PHE A 184 -10.90 -11.46 1.47
CA PHE A 184 -9.73 -11.28 0.63
C PHE A 184 -10.10 -11.59 -0.82
N GLN A 185 -9.71 -10.70 -1.75
CA GLN A 185 -9.93 -10.88 -3.18
C GLN A 185 -8.63 -11.29 -3.88
N GLY A 186 -8.70 -12.28 -4.76
CA GLY A 186 -7.51 -12.80 -5.43
C GLY A 186 -6.73 -13.78 -4.55
N ARG A 187 -5.41 -13.84 -4.77
CA ARG A 187 -4.48 -14.74 -4.12
C ARG A 187 -3.64 -14.00 -3.08
N SER A 188 -3.61 -14.53 -1.86
CA SER A 188 -2.72 -13.99 -0.82
C SER A 188 -1.26 -14.21 -1.18
N HIS A 189 -0.39 -13.24 -0.89
CA HIS A 189 1.03 -13.24 -1.27
C HIS A 189 1.25 -13.16 -2.80
N CYS A 190 0.24 -12.72 -3.54
CA CYS A 190 0.43 -12.16 -4.86
C CYS A 190 0.42 -10.65 -4.67
N GLY A 191 1.55 -9.99 -4.93
CA GLY A 191 1.76 -8.61 -4.51
C GLY A 191 0.69 -7.67 -5.07
N ILE A 192 0.29 -7.84 -6.34
CA ILE A 192 -0.75 -6.99 -6.95
C ILE A 192 -2.13 -7.20 -6.29
N ASP A 193 -2.48 -8.44 -5.92
CA ASP A 193 -3.73 -8.74 -5.22
C ASP A 193 -3.71 -8.20 -3.79
N ASP A 194 -2.59 -8.34 -3.06
CA ASP A 194 -2.42 -7.76 -1.73
C ASP A 194 -2.51 -6.23 -1.77
N THR A 195 -1.92 -5.59 -2.79
CA THR A 195 -2.01 -4.15 -3.03
C THR A 195 -3.47 -3.72 -3.29
N HIS A 196 -4.23 -4.44 -4.10
CA HIS A 196 -5.65 -4.16 -4.31
C HIS A 196 -6.48 -4.31 -3.02
N ASN A 197 -6.17 -5.30 -2.19
CA ASN A 197 -6.84 -5.46 -0.88
C ASN A 197 -6.47 -4.33 0.09
N LEU A 198 -5.23 -3.83 0.06
CA LEU A 198 -4.84 -2.63 0.80
C LEU A 198 -5.62 -1.40 0.34
N VAL A 199 -5.81 -1.20 -0.97
CA VAL A 199 -6.66 -0.12 -1.51
C VAL A 199 -8.08 -0.21 -0.95
N ARG A 200 -8.66 -1.41 -0.89
CA ARG A 200 -10.01 -1.62 -0.33
C ARG A 200 -10.08 -1.24 1.16
N ILE A 201 -9.02 -1.50 1.93
CA ILE A 201 -8.92 -1.07 3.33
C ILE A 201 -8.79 0.44 3.44
N ILE A 202 -7.94 1.06 2.61
CA ILE A 202 -7.78 2.52 2.54
C ILE A 202 -9.13 3.18 2.27
N GLN A 203 -9.89 2.68 1.29
CA GLN A 203 -11.23 3.17 0.98
C GLN A 203 -12.19 3.08 2.17
N MET A 204 -12.18 1.95 2.90
CA MET A 204 -13.00 1.79 4.10
C MET A 204 -12.60 2.76 5.21
N LEU A 205 -11.30 2.88 5.49
CA LEU A 205 -10.77 3.83 6.47
C LEU A 205 -11.14 5.28 6.11
N ALA A 206 -10.99 5.66 4.85
CA ALA A 206 -11.29 6.99 4.36
C ALA A 206 -12.79 7.31 4.41
N ILE A 207 -13.64 6.44 3.83
CA ILE A 207 -15.05 6.75 3.58
C ILE A 207 -15.89 6.55 4.84
N LYS A 208 -15.66 5.46 5.58
CA LYS A 208 -16.46 5.07 6.75
C LYS A 208 -15.86 5.58 8.05
N HIS A 209 -14.54 5.48 8.21
CA HIS A 209 -13.87 5.88 9.46
C HIS A 209 -13.31 7.30 9.42
N LYS A 210 -13.41 8.00 8.27
CA LYS A 210 -12.91 9.37 8.11
C LYS A 210 -11.44 9.50 8.55
N ALA A 211 -10.63 8.50 8.23
CA ALA A 211 -9.22 8.48 8.61
C ALA A 211 -8.42 9.58 7.90
N SER A 212 -7.40 10.09 8.58
CA SER A 212 -6.35 10.91 7.96
C SER A 212 -5.11 10.06 7.73
N PHE A 213 -4.56 10.13 6.52
CA PHE A 213 -3.38 9.37 6.12
C PHE A 213 -2.16 10.27 6.28
N VAL A 214 -1.52 10.18 7.44
CA VAL A 214 -0.33 10.96 7.80
C VAL A 214 0.88 10.06 7.95
N ILE A 215 2.03 10.53 7.49
CA ILE A 215 3.31 9.92 7.88
C ILE A 215 3.44 10.13 9.39
N PRO A 216 3.70 9.08 10.19
CA PRO A 216 3.89 9.25 11.62
C PRO A 216 5.06 10.22 11.86
N GLU A 217 4.83 11.31 12.61
CA GLU A 217 5.95 12.07 13.18
C GLU A 217 6.85 11.08 13.93
N LYS A 218 8.18 11.21 13.78
CA LYS A 218 9.19 10.34 14.43
C LYS A 218 8.73 9.96 15.84
N LEU A 219 8.07 8.82 15.90
CA LEU A 219 7.52 8.27 17.11
C LEU A 219 8.68 7.40 17.58
N GLU A 220 9.44 7.92 18.54
CA GLU A 220 10.46 7.20 19.30
C GLU A 220 9.88 5.87 19.78
N TRP A 221 10.00 4.84 18.97
CA TRP A 221 9.74 3.47 19.37
C TRP A 221 10.80 2.60 18.71
N ASP A 222 11.86 2.45 19.51
CA ASP A 222 12.72 1.28 19.52
C ASP A 222 11.83 0.03 19.53
N PHE A 223 11.77 -0.65 18.40
CA PHE A 223 11.42 -2.06 18.37
C PHE A 223 12.62 -2.77 17.78
N SER A 224 13.62 -2.91 18.65
CA SER A 224 14.45 -4.10 18.69
C SER A 224 13.54 -5.32 18.64
N GLU A 225 13.53 -5.96 17.48
CA GLU A 225 13.68 -7.41 17.26
C GLU A 225 14.00 -7.64 15.78
#